data_AF-A0A545TT62-F1
#
_entry.id   AF-A0A545TT62-F1
#
_cell.length_a   1.000
_cell.length_b   1.000
_cell.length_c   1.000
_cell.angle_alpha   90.00
_cell.angle_beta   90.00
_cell.angle_gamma   90.00
#
_symmetry.space_group_name_H-M   'P 1'
#
loop_
_entity.id
_entity.type
_entity.pdbx_description
1 polymer ?
#
loop_
_entity_poly.entity_id
_entity_poly.type
_entity_poly.pdbx_seq_one_letter_code
_entity_poly.pdbx_strand_id
1 'polypeptide(L)'
;MFKWLPGIAAKNRNSPRLMAASYFIATCLITLAVLDIVTTNLGLAVGAYEANRIIRWFQSTMGDWWFLPRLIGQLIPAMMIVWYPHRLVLLVISPVVPILGFYVWNNARIVGMLS
;
A
#
# COMPACT_ATOMS: atom_id res chain seq x y z
N MET A 1 24.25 12.69 13.00
CA MET A 1 24.04 11.30 12.54
C MET A 1 23.42 11.17 11.13
N PHE A 2 22.69 12.17 10.61
CA PHE A 2 21.95 12.05 9.32
C PHE A 2 22.71 12.50 8.04
N LYS A 3 23.91 13.08 8.14
CA LYS A 3 24.63 13.64 6.96
C LYS A 3 25.03 12.61 5.89
N TRP A 4 25.09 11.32 6.23
CA TRP A 4 25.55 10.25 5.33
C TRP A 4 24.43 9.58 4.52
N LEU A 5 23.18 9.76 4.91
CA LEU A 5 22.02 9.12 4.27
C LEU A 5 21.85 9.53 2.79
N PRO A 6 22.01 10.80 2.39
CA PRO A 6 21.90 11.19 0.98
C PRO A 6 22.93 10.50 0.08
N GLY A 7 24.15 10.31 0.58
CA GLY A 7 25.22 9.62 -0.16
C GLY A 7 24.92 8.13 -0.38
N ILE A 8 24.41 7.44 0.65
CA ILE A 8 23.97 6.04 0.55
C ILE A 8 22.77 5.92 -0.40
N ALA A 9 21.80 6.85 -0.30
CA ALA A 9 20.64 6.90 -1.18
C ALA A 9 21.05 7.08 -2.65
N ALA A 10 21.95 8.01 -2.93
CA ALA A 10 22.47 8.25 -4.28
C ALA A 10 23.20 7.02 -4.83
N LYS A 11 24.08 6.40 -4.03
CA LYS A 11 24.77 5.16 -4.42
C LYS A 11 23.81 4.03 -4.74
N ASN A 12 22.79 3.82 -3.91
CA ASN A 12 21.82 2.74 -4.12
C ASN A 12 20.89 3.00 -5.30
N ARG A 13 20.55 4.26 -5.58
CA ARG A 13 19.79 4.64 -6.79
C ARG A 13 20.55 4.36 -8.10
N ASN A 14 21.88 4.30 -8.05
CA ASN A 14 22.68 3.88 -9.20
C ASN A 14 22.68 2.37 -9.44
N SER A 15 22.07 1.56 -8.56
CA SER A 15 21.93 0.11 -8.76
C SER A 15 20.63 -0.21 -9.51
N PRO A 16 20.69 -0.67 -10.77
CA PRO A 16 19.48 -0.92 -11.56
C PRO A 16 18.58 -1.98 -10.93
N ARG A 17 19.17 -3.00 -10.29
CA ARG A 17 18.44 -4.08 -9.62
C ARG A 17 17.65 -3.58 -8.41
N LEU A 18 18.24 -2.72 -7.58
CA LEU A 18 17.55 -2.17 -6.41
C LEU A 18 16.44 -1.22 -6.82
N MET A 19 16.69 -0.37 -7.82
CA MET A 19 15.65 0.51 -8.36
C MET A 19 14.50 -0.27 -8.98
N ALA A 20 14.78 -1.30 -9.79
CA ALA A 20 13.75 -2.15 -10.38
C ALA A 20 12.89 -2.82 -9.30
N ALA A 21 13.52 -3.37 -8.24
CA ALA A 21 12.79 -3.94 -7.11
C ALA A 21 11.95 -2.89 -6.36
N SER A 22 12.50 -1.69 -6.10
CA SER A 22 11.76 -0.59 -5.48
C SER A 22 10.55 -0.17 -6.30
N TYR A 23 10.70 0.02 -7.61
CA TYR A 23 9.58 0.40 -8.49
C TYR A 23 8.53 -0.70 -8.58
N PHE A 24 8.96 -1.96 -8.66
CA PHE A 24 8.04 -3.09 -8.67
C PHE A 24 7.20 -3.13 -7.38
N ILE A 25 7.85 -3.10 -6.21
CA ILE A 25 7.17 -3.10 -4.91
C ILE A 25 6.26 -1.87 -4.77
N ALA A 26 6.74 -0.67 -5.13
CA ALA A 26 5.93 0.55 -5.08
C ALA A 26 4.68 0.45 -5.96
N THR A 27 4.84 -0.08 -7.18
CA THR A 27 3.71 -0.30 -8.10
C THR A 27 2.71 -1.29 -7.51
N CYS A 28 3.18 -2.42 -6.96
CA CYS A 28 2.32 -3.38 -6.28
C CYS A 28 1.56 -2.75 -5.10
N LEU A 29 2.23 -1.96 -4.26
CA LEU A 29 1.60 -1.28 -3.12
C LEU A 29 0.48 -0.35 -3.57
N ILE A 30 0.71 0.51 -4.57
CA ILE A 30 -0.30 1.45 -5.05
C ILE A 30 -1.46 0.73 -5.74
N THR A 31 -1.17 -0.24 -6.62
CA THR A 31 -2.21 -1.01 -7.30
C THR A 31 -3.09 -1.75 -6.29
N LEU A 32 -2.48 -2.43 -5.30
CA LEU A 32 -3.24 -3.13 -4.27
C LEU A 32 -4.01 -2.19 -3.36
N ALA A 33 -3.46 -1.00 -3.05
CA ALA A 33 -4.18 0.01 -2.27
C ALA A 33 -5.47 0.48 -2.99
N VAL A 34 -5.37 0.72 -4.30
CA VAL A 34 -6.54 1.09 -5.13
C VAL A 34 -7.54 -0.05 -5.18
N LEU A 35 -7.09 -1.29 -5.42
CA LEU A 35 -7.96 -2.47 -5.43
C LEU A 35 -8.63 -2.71 -4.07
N ASP A 36 -7.93 -2.45 -2.97
CA ASP A 36 -8.49 -2.57 -1.62
C ASP A 36 -9.60 -1.56 -1.39
N ILE A 37 -9.43 -0.30 -1.83
CA ILE A 37 -10.48 0.73 -1.78
C ILE A 37 -11.70 0.30 -2.60
N VAL A 38 -11.48 -0.15 -3.83
CA VAL A 38 -12.57 -0.59 -4.74
C VAL A 38 -13.33 -1.76 -4.14
N THR A 39 -12.62 -2.81 -3.72
CA THR A 39 -13.24 -4.02 -3.15
C THR A 39 -13.93 -3.75 -1.81
N THR A 40 -13.41 -2.82 -0.99
CA THR A 40 -14.07 -2.37 0.24
C THR A 40 -15.40 -1.67 -0.08
N ASN A 41 -15.41 -0.71 -1.02
CA ASN A 41 -16.63 -0.02 -1.42
C ASN A 41 -17.69 -0.97 -1.97
N LEU A 42 -17.27 -1.96 -2.76
CA LEU A 42 -18.19 -2.99 -3.26
C LEU A 42 -18.72 -3.87 -2.13
N GLY A 43 -17.87 -4.23 -1.16
CA GLY A 43 -18.28 -4.94 0.06
C GLY A 43 -19.35 -4.16 0.83
N LEU A 44 -19.12 -2.87 1.06
CA LEU A 44 -20.08 -2.00 1.73
C LEU A 44 -21.41 -1.89 0.95
N ALA A 45 -21.36 -1.86 -0.38
CA ALA A 45 -22.55 -1.79 -1.23
C ALA A 45 -23.43 -3.05 -1.13
N VAL A 46 -22.84 -4.22 -0.84
CA VAL A 46 -23.58 -5.48 -0.63
C VAL A 46 -23.92 -5.74 0.85
N GLY A 47 -23.71 -4.75 1.73
CA GLY A 47 -24.05 -4.82 3.15
C GLY A 47 -22.96 -5.43 4.04
N ALA A 48 -21.74 -5.65 3.53
CA ALA A 48 -20.61 -6.01 4.37
C ALA A 48 -20.16 -4.81 5.24
N TYR A 49 -19.25 -5.08 6.16
CA TYR A 49 -18.80 -4.09 7.14
C TYR A 49 -17.28 -4.04 7.25
N GLU A 50 -16.71 -2.84 7.20
CA GLU A 50 -15.26 -2.62 7.36
C GLU A 50 -14.85 -2.92 8.79
N ALA A 51 -14.04 -3.97 9.03
CA ALA A 51 -13.62 -4.41 10.36
C ALA A 51 -12.67 -3.43 11.07
N ASN A 52 -11.88 -2.68 10.31
CA ASN A 52 -10.92 -1.72 10.85
C ASN A 52 -11.62 -0.47 11.40
N ARG A 53 -11.60 -0.32 12.73
CA ARG A 53 -12.24 0.82 13.43
C ARG A 53 -11.74 2.19 12.97
N ILE A 54 -10.45 2.30 12.60
CA ILE A 54 -9.86 3.56 12.15
C ILE A 54 -10.41 3.93 10.77
N ILE A 55 -10.45 2.97 9.85
CA ILE A 55 -11.00 3.19 8.51
C ILE A 55 -12.49 3.52 8.58
N ARG A 56 -13.22 2.83 9.44
CA ARG A 56 -14.63 3.11 9.68
C ARG A 56 -14.86 4.51 10.23
N TRP A 57 -14.00 4.99 11.12
CA TRP A 57 -14.04 6.37 11.60
C TRP A 57 -13.79 7.38 10.48
N PHE A 58 -12.84 7.09 9.58
CA PHE A 58 -12.65 7.91 8.38
C PHE A 58 -13.88 7.90 7.46
N GLN A 59 -14.50 6.74 7.25
CA GLN A 59 -15.74 6.62 6.47
C GLN A 59 -16.87 7.46 7.07
N SER A 60 -17.06 7.41 8.39
CA SER A 60 -18.11 8.20 9.05
C SER A 60 -17.82 9.71 9.05
N THR A 61 -16.55 10.11 9.04
CA THR A 61 -16.16 11.54 9.18
C THR A 61 -15.97 12.21 7.82
N MET A 62 -15.42 11.51 6.84
CA MET A 62 -15.04 12.05 5.52
C MET A 62 -16.02 11.67 4.41
N GLY A 63 -16.99 10.77 4.67
CA GLY A 63 -17.89 10.25 3.66
C GLY A 63 -17.09 9.64 2.50
N ASP A 64 -17.41 10.02 1.27
CA ASP A 64 -16.77 9.53 0.05
C ASP A 64 -15.26 9.80 -0.01
N TRP A 65 -14.73 10.76 0.77
CA TRP A 65 -13.30 11.10 0.77
C TRP A 65 -12.44 10.21 1.67
N TRP A 66 -13.03 9.20 2.32
CA TRP A 66 -12.33 8.27 3.22
C TRP A 66 -11.17 7.51 2.57
N PHE A 67 -11.17 7.37 1.25
CA PHE A 67 -10.08 6.74 0.51
C PHE A 67 -8.76 7.53 0.60
N LEU A 68 -8.81 8.85 0.83
CA LEU A 68 -7.62 9.70 0.90
C LEU A 68 -6.64 9.26 1.99
N PRO A 69 -7.02 9.19 3.29
CA PRO A 69 -6.10 8.76 4.34
C PRO A 69 -5.60 7.32 4.11
N ARG A 70 -6.43 6.42 3.58
CA ARG A 70 -6.00 5.05 3.24
C ARG A 70 -4.94 5.05 2.13
N LEU A 71 -5.15 5.83 1.07
CA LEU A 71 -4.22 5.91 -0.06
C LEU A 71 -2.91 6.61 0.33
N ILE A 72 -2.97 7.69 1.11
CA ILE A 72 -1.80 8.40 1.65
C ILE A 72 -0.93 7.46 2.48
N GLY A 73 -1.56 6.59 3.28
CA GLY A 73 -0.86 5.58 4.07
C GLY A 73 -0.01 4.61 3.24
N GLN A 74 -0.33 4.44 1.94
CA GLN A 74 0.43 3.59 1.02
C GLN A 74 1.34 4.38 0.08
N LEU A 75 0.95 5.61 -0.28
CA LEU A 75 1.75 6.54 -1.08
C LEU A 75 3.06 6.91 -0.38
N ILE A 76 3.03 7.21 0.92
CA ILE A 76 4.23 7.59 1.66
C ILE A 76 5.28 6.46 1.63
N PRO A 77 4.98 5.21 2.04
CA PRO A 77 5.92 4.11 1.93
C PRO A 77 6.42 3.87 0.49
N ALA A 78 5.52 3.93 -0.50
CA ALA A 78 5.88 3.75 -1.90
C ALA A 78 6.88 4.81 -2.39
N MET A 79 6.68 6.08 -2.04
CA MET A 79 7.63 7.15 -2.35
C MET A 79 8.96 6.95 -1.59
N MET A 80 8.90 6.54 -0.32
CA MET A 80 10.09 6.33 0.51
C MET A 80 11.00 5.22 -0.04
N ILE A 81 10.45 4.10 -0.53
CA ILE A 81 11.28 3.01 -1.08
C ILE A 81 11.92 3.32 -2.42
N VAL A 82 11.29 4.20 -3.21
CA VAL A 82 11.87 4.70 -4.46
C VAL A 82 12.93 5.76 -4.17
N TRP A 83 12.70 6.62 -3.18
CA TRP A 83 13.66 7.64 -2.78
C TRP A 83 14.89 7.04 -2.07
N TYR A 84 14.70 6.00 -1.26
CA TYR A 84 15.74 5.29 -0.52
C TYR A 84 15.71 3.77 -0.78
N PRO A 85 16.17 3.31 -1.96
CA PRO A 85 16.15 1.91 -2.36
C PRO A 85 17.20 1.09 -1.60
N HIS A 86 16.89 0.67 -0.38
CA HIS A 86 17.82 -0.05 0.49
C HIS A 86 17.35 -1.49 0.74
N ARG A 87 18.25 -2.47 0.66
CA ARG A 87 17.92 -3.91 0.77
C ARG A 87 17.09 -4.25 2.01
N LEU A 88 17.52 -3.74 3.17
CA LEU A 88 16.81 -3.97 4.43
C LEU A 88 15.41 -3.33 4.44
N VAL A 89 15.26 -2.15 3.84
CA VAL A 89 13.96 -1.48 3.74
C VAL A 89 13.03 -2.26 2.82
N LEU A 90 13.53 -2.69 1.66
CA LEU A 90 12.76 -3.52 0.73
C LEU A 90 12.38 -4.86 1.37
N LEU A 91 13.30 -5.51 2.09
CA LEU A 91 13.02 -6.75 2.81
C LEU A 91 11.88 -6.59 3.83
N VAL A 92 11.89 -5.49 4.60
CA VAL A 92 10.86 -5.22 5.62
C VAL A 92 9.52 -4.84 5.01
N ILE A 93 9.51 -4.13 3.88
CA ILE A 93 8.27 -3.70 3.21
C ILE A 93 7.70 -4.79 2.31
N SER A 94 8.50 -5.71 1.80
CA SER A 94 8.04 -6.77 0.89
C SER A 94 6.86 -7.59 1.44
N PRO A 95 6.81 -7.98 2.73
CA PRO A 95 5.67 -8.67 3.32
C PRO A 95 4.35 -7.87 3.31
N VAL A 96 4.41 -6.54 3.21
CA VAL A 96 3.20 -5.71 3.14
C VAL A 96 2.41 -6.00 1.86
N VAL A 97 3.11 -6.26 0.74
CA VAL A 97 2.47 -6.58 -0.55
C VAL A 97 1.55 -7.80 -0.47
N PRO A 98 1.99 -9.00 -0.04
CA PRO A 98 1.10 -10.15 0.09
C PRO A 98 0.03 -9.96 1.17
N ILE A 99 0.28 -9.19 2.24
CA ILE A 99 -0.76 -8.87 3.24
C ILE A 99 -1.88 -8.03 2.61
N LEU A 100 -1.53 -6.99 1.84
CA LEU A 100 -2.52 -6.20 1.09
C LEU A 100 -3.23 -7.06 0.05
N GLY A 101 -2.50 -7.94 -0.65
CA GLY A 101 -3.08 -8.91 -1.57
C GLY A 101 -4.11 -9.81 -0.90
N PHE A 102 -3.83 -10.25 0.33
CA PHE A 102 -4.77 -11.04 1.13
C PHE A 102 -6.04 -10.25 1.48
N TYR A 103 -5.94 -8.97 1.83
CA TYR A 103 -7.13 -8.14 2.08
C TYR A 103 -7.99 -7.96 0.83
N VAL A 104 -7.36 -7.65 -0.32
CA VAL A 104 -8.06 -7.55 -1.61
C VAL A 104 -8.75 -8.86 -1.97
N TRP A 105 -8.04 -9.98 -1.84
CA TRP A 105 -8.58 -11.31 -2.11
C TRP A 105 -9.77 -11.64 -1.20
N ASN A 106 -9.65 -11.38 0.10
CA ASN A 106 -10.71 -11.61 1.07
C ASN A 106 -11.95 -10.76 0.77
N ASN A 107 -11.77 -9.47 0.47
CA ASN A 107 -12.89 -8.59 0.09
C ASN A 107 -13.54 -9.06 -1.21
N ALA A 108 -12.76 -9.47 -2.21
CA ALA A 108 -13.27 -10.00 -3.47
C ALA A 108 -14.08 -11.29 -3.28
N ARG A 109 -13.70 -12.17 -2.34
CA ARG A 109 -14.51 -13.35 -1.98
C ARG A 109 -15.82 -12.96 -1.32
N ILE A 110 -15.82 -11.99 -0.40
CA ILE A 110 -17.04 -11.49 0.27
C ILE A 110 -18.04 -10.94 -0.75
N VAL A 111 -17.57 -10.24 -1.77
CA VAL A 111 -18.41 -9.67 -2.85
C VAL A 111 -18.82 -10.71 -3.89
N GLY A 112 -18.33 -11.95 -3.81
CA GLY A 112 -18.65 -13.01 -4.77
C GLY A 112 -17.91 -12.91 -6.11
N MET A 113 -16.83 -12.14 -6.19
CA MET A 113 -16.00 -12.02 -7.39
C MET A 113 -15.03 -13.20 -7.58
N LEU A 114 -14.72 -13.89 -6.48
CA LEU A 114 -13.82 -15.05 -6.46
C LEU A 114 -14.51 -16.19 -5.72
N SER A 115 -14.64 -17.34 -6.39
CA SER A 115 -15.20 -18.58 -5.84
C SER A 115 -14.22 -19.28 -4.90
#